data_AF-A0A5R9G636-F1
#
_entry.id   AF-A0A5R9G636-F1
#
_cell.length_a   1.000
_cell.length_b   1.000
_cell.length_c   1.000
_cell.angle_alpha   90.00
_cell.angle_beta   90.00
_cell.angle_gamma   90.00
#
_symmetry.space_group_name_H-M   'P 1'
#
loop_
_entity.id
_entity.type
_entity.pdbx_description
1 polymer ?
#
loop_
_entity_poly.entity_id
_entity_poly.type
_entity_poly.pdbx_seq_one_letter_code
_entity_poly.pdbx_strand_id
1 'polypeptide(L)'
;MYEKGDETLIQRLKRYYEDYRLSEDPDASFRDACAALSLSVIDTVGELADRDDCSAIRNVLREYREIRSSIGGSNDSVKERLERELRERASQPV
;
A
#
# COMPACT_ATOMS: atom_id res chain seq x y z
N MET A 1 1.75 26.60 2.28
CA MET A 1 1.00 25.55 1.56
C MET A 1 1.80 24.28 1.73
N TYR A 2 1.32 23.31 2.51
CA TYR A 2 1.96 22.00 2.55
C TYR A 2 1.57 21.29 1.27
N GLU A 3 2.52 21.09 0.36
CA GLU A 3 2.37 20.10 -0.71
C GLU A 3 2.01 18.78 -0.03
N LYS A 4 0.91 18.19 -0.48
CA LYS A 4 0.46 16.87 -0.06
C LYS A 4 1.53 15.91 -0.55
N GLY A 5 2.56 15.67 0.28
CA GLY A 5 3.73 14.87 -0.08
C GLY A 5 3.26 13.59 -0.74
N ASP A 6 3.83 13.27 -1.91
CA ASP A 6 3.42 12.14 -2.73
C ASP A 6 3.18 10.92 -1.85
N GLU A 7 1.95 10.42 -1.89
CA GLU A 7 1.54 9.28 -1.08
C GLU A 7 2.43 8.08 -1.44
N THR A 8 3.20 7.63 -0.46
CA THR A 8 4.07 6.46 -0.56
C THR A 8 3.25 5.21 -0.84
N LEU A 9 3.85 4.19 -1.46
CA LEU A 9 3.17 2.92 -1.73
C LEU A 9 2.72 2.21 -0.45
N ILE A 10 3.45 2.40 0.67
CA ILE A 10 3.01 1.85 1.96
C ILE A 10 1.75 2.56 2.49
N GLN A 11 1.61 3.87 2.27
CA GLN A 11 0.40 4.61 2.63
C GLN A 11 -0.78 4.19 1.73
N ARG A 12 -0.55 3.99 0.43
CA ARG A 12 -1.56 3.43 -0.49
C ARG A 12 -2.01 2.04 -0.04
N LEU A 13 -1.08 1.17 0.34
CA LEU A 13 -1.40 -0.17 0.83
C LEU A 13 -2.27 -0.11 2.09
N LYS A 14 -1.94 0.77 3.04
CA LYS A 14 -2.75 0.99 4.25
C LYS A 14 -4.16 1.42 3.89
N ARG A 15 -4.30 2.42 3.00
CA ARG A 15 -5.62 2.89 2.54
C ARG A 15 -6.43 1.77 1.89
N TYR A 16 -5.83 1.01 0.95
CA TYR A 16 -6.52 -0.12 0.33
C TYR A 16 -6.94 -1.17 1.36
N TYR A 17 -6.08 -1.46 2.35
CA TYR A 17 -6.44 -2.38 3.42
C TYR A 17 -7.63 -1.86 4.24
N GLU A 18 -7.62 -0.59 4.64
CA GLU A 18 -8.75 0.06 5.34
C GLU A 18 -10.04 -0.04 4.51
N ASP A 19 -9.98 0.24 3.20
CA ASP A 19 -11.13 0.19 2.29
C ASP A 19 -11.70 -1.23 2.16
N TYR A 20 -10.85 -2.25 2.00
CA TYR A 20 -11.28 -3.66 1.89
C TYR A 20 -11.67 -4.28 3.23
N ARG A 21 -11.21 -3.72 4.34
CA ARG A 21 -11.51 -4.23 5.69
C ARG A 21 -12.98 -4.08 6.11
N LEU A 22 -13.77 -3.35 5.32
CA LEU A 22 -15.23 -3.40 5.38
C LEU A 22 -15.80 -4.81 5.09
N SER A 23 -15.00 -5.72 4.52
CA SER A 23 -15.31 -7.15 4.43
C SER A 23 -14.97 -7.90 5.72
N GLU A 24 -15.73 -8.96 6.04
CA GLU A 24 -15.60 -9.69 7.31
C GLU A 24 -14.30 -10.51 7.45
N ASP A 25 -13.61 -10.84 6.35
CA ASP A 25 -12.39 -11.66 6.34
C ASP A 25 -11.11 -10.79 6.20
N PRO A 26 -10.27 -10.70 7.26
CA PRO A 26 -9.01 -9.96 7.22
C PRO A 26 -7.98 -10.52 6.22
N ASP A 27 -7.99 -11.83 5.95
CA ASP A 27 -7.06 -12.47 5.01
C ASP A 27 -7.45 -12.17 3.56
N ALA A 28 -8.74 -12.19 3.25
CA ALA A 28 -9.26 -11.71 1.97
C ALA A 28 -8.92 -10.22 1.79
N SER A 29 -9.25 -9.39 2.77
CA SER A 29 -8.97 -7.94 2.75
C SER A 29 -7.49 -7.63 2.49
N PHE A 30 -6.57 -8.36 3.14
CA PHE A 30 -5.14 -8.16 2.96
C PHE A 30 -4.67 -8.55 1.55
N ARG A 31 -5.16 -9.68 1.03
CA ARG A 31 -4.85 -10.10 -0.34
C ARG A 31 -5.37 -9.11 -1.37
N ASP A 32 -6.59 -8.62 -1.19
CA ASP A 32 -7.21 -7.64 -2.08
C ASP A 32 -6.46 -6.30 -2.05
N ALA A 33 -6.02 -5.85 -0.88
CA ALA A 33 -5.19 -4.65 -0.73
C ALA A 33 -3.83 -4.80 -1.44
N CYS A 34 -3.21 -5.97 -1.35
CA CYS A 34 -1.97 -6.26 -2.07
C CYS A 34 -2.19 -6.26 -3.59
N ALA A 35 -3.28 -6.87 -4.07
CA ALA A 35 -3.62 -6.90 -5.49
C ALA A 35 -3.90 -5.48 -6.04
N ALA A 36 -4.65 -4.66 -5.30
CA ALA A 36 -4.90 -3.27 -5.64
C ALA A 36 -3.60 -2.44 -5.69
N LEU A 37 -2.68 -2.68 -4.75
CA LEU A 37 -1.36 -2.04 -4.80
C LEU A 37 -0.59 -2.42 -6.06
N SER A 38 -0.56 -3.71 -6.43
CA SER A 38 0.11 -4.17 -7.64
C SER A 38 -0.42 -3.49 -8.90
N LEU A 39 -1.75 -3.39 -9.04
CA LEU A 39 -2.39 -2.71 -10.17
C LEU A 39 -2.04 -1.22 -10.21
N SER A 40 -2.14 -0.53 -9.06
CA SER A 40 -1.79 0.89 -8.95
C SER A 40 -0.33 1.18 -9.32
N VAL A 41 0.60 0.26 -9.01
CA VAL A 41 2.00 0.37 -9.42
C VAL A 41 2.15 0.22 -10.94
N ILE A 42 1.42 -0.72 -11.56
CA ILE A 42 1.42 -0.89 -13.03
C ILE A 42 0.95 0.40 -13.71
N ASP A 43 -0.16 0.97 -13.25
CA ASP A 43 -0.70 2.22 -13.81
C ASP A 43 0.29 3.38 -13.65
N THR A 44 0.86 3.53 -12.44
CA THR A 44 1.86 4.58 -12.15
C THR A 44 3.09 4.43 -13.05
N VAL A 45 3.58 3.20 -13.26
CA VAL A 45 4.72 2.95 -14.15
C VAL A 45 4.37 3.27 -15.61
N GLY A 46 3.15 2.95 -16.06
CA GLY A 46 2.66 3.32 -17.39
C GLY A 46 2.69 4.83 -17.60
N GLU A 47 2.11 5.60 -16.68
CA GLU A 47 2.10 7.07 -16.76
C GLU A 47 3.50 7.69 -16.75
N LEU A 48 4.44 7.11 -15.97
CA LEU A 48 5.82 7.57 -15.93
C LEU A 48 6.60 7.20 -17.20
N ALA A 49 6.29 6.05 -17.80
CA ALA A 49 6.89 5.61 -19.05
C ALA A 49 6.47 6.53 -20.21
N ASP A 50 5.21 6.95 -20.25
CA ASP A 50 4.72 7.95 -21.23
C ASP A 50 5.44 9.29 -21.12
N ARG A 51 6.04 9.59 -19.96
CA ARG A 51 6.82 10.81 -19.68
C ARG A 51 8.34 10.61 -19.79
N ASP A 52 8.79 9.40 -20.15
CA ASP A 52 10.20 8.99 -20.18
C ASP A 52 10.95 9.19 -18.83
N ASP A 53 10.22 9.16 -17.71
CA ASP A 53 10.81 9.37 -16.38
C ASP A 53 11.33 8.04 -15.78
N CYS A 54 12.43 7.56 -16.33
CA CYS A 54 13.10 6.34 -15.88
C CYS A 54 13.57 6.39 -14.42
N SER A 55 13.82 7.60 -13.88
CA SER A 55 14.27 7.79 -12.50
C SER A 55 13.11 7.51 -11.52
N ALA A 56 11.94 8.11 -11.79
CA ALA A 56 10.74 7.87 -11.01
C ALA A 56 10.30 6.41 -11.09
N ILE A 57 10.34 5.78 -12.27
CA ILE A 57 10.03 4.35 -12.42
C ILE A 57 10.91 3.50 -11.50
N ARG A 58 12.22 3.78 -11.47
CA ARG A 58 13.16 3.06 -10.62
C ARG A 58 12.82 3.22 -9.13
N ASN A 59 12.38 4.40 -8.72
CA ASN A 59 11.98 4.68 -7.35
C ASN A 59 10.72 3.89 -6.96
N VAL A 60 9.68 3.93 -7.79
CA VAL A 60 8.43 3.17 -7.56
C VAL A 60 8.71 1.67 -7.47
N LEU A 61 9.50 1.13 -8.41
CA LEU A 61 9.85 -0.30 -8.40
C LEU A 61 10.71 -0.71 -7.21
N ARG A 62 11.58 0.17 -6.71
CA ARG A 62 12.37 -0.09 -5.49
C ARG A 62 11.46 -0.20 -4.28
N GLU A 63 10.59 0.78 -4.08
CA GLU A 63 9.65 0.79 -2.95
C GLU A 63 8.70 -0.42 -2.99
N TYR A 64 8.18 -0.74 -4.18
CA TYR A 64 7.31 -1.91 -4.35
C TYR A 64 8.02 -3.23 -3.98
N ARG A 65 9.30 -3.37 -4.31
CA ARG A 65 10.11 -4.54 -3.91
C ARG A 65 10.33 -4.62 -2.41
N GLU A 66 10.60 -3.50 -1.75
CA GLU A 66 10.77 -3.40 -0.30
C GLU A 66 9.47 -3.84 0.43
N ILE A 67 8.31 -3.40 -0.07
CA ILE A 67 7.00 -3.81 0.43
C ILE A 67 6.78 -5.31 0.21
N ARG A 68 6.98 -5.82 -1.02
CA ARG A 68 6.83 -7.26 -1.30
C ARG A 68 7.73 -8.13 -0.43
N SER A 69 8.97 -7.70 -0.20
CA SER A 69 9.91 -8.44 0.63
C SER A 69 9.45 -8.50 2.09
N SER A 70 8.87 -7.40 2.58
CA SER A 70 8.30 -7.33 3.93
C SER A 70 7.08 -8.24 4.06
N ILE A 71 6.24 -8.32 3.03
CA ILE A 71 5.06 -9.19 2.95
C ILE A 71 5.51 -10.66 2.88
N GLY A 72 6.28 -11.04 1.86
CA GLY A 72 6.66 -12.44 1.60
C GLY A 72 7.52 -13.12 2.69
N GLY A 73 8.18 -12.34 3.56
CA GLY A 73 8.94 -12.88 4.70
C GLY A 73 8.10 -13.24 5.92
N SER A 74 6.90 -12.66 6.08
CA SER A 74 5.95 -12.93 7.16
C SER A 74 4.64 -12.18 6.89
N ASN A 75 3.79 -12.69 5.99
CA ASN A 75 2.49 -12.08 5.66
C ASN A 75 1.70 -11.73 6.94
N ASP A 76 1.77 -12.60 7.94
CA ASP A 76 1.09 -12.43 9.23
C ASP A 76 1.58 -11.20 10.00
N SER A 77 2.88 -10.89 10.01
CA SER A 77 3.40 -9.78 10.82
C SER A 77 3.05 -8.40 10.22
N VAL A 78 3.00 -8.29 8.89
CA VAL A 78 2.57 -7.06 8.22
C VAL A 78 1.06 -6.86 8.40
N LYS A 79 0.26 -7.92 8.22
CA LYS A 79 -1.18 -7.90 8.44
C LYS A 79 -1.53 -7.56 9.89
N GLU A 80 -0.89 -8.21 10.86
CA GLU A 80 -1.09 -7.93 12.29
C GLU A 80 -0.76 -6.48 12.65
N ARG A 81 0.29 -5.92 12.03
CA ARG A 81 0.62 -4.49 12.19
C ARG A 81 -0.48 -3.60 11.63
N LEU A 82 -1.00 -3.90 10.44
CA LEU A 82 -2.09 -3.14 9.83
C LEU A 82 -3.38 -3.23 10.66
N GLU A 83 -3.73 -4.42 11.15
CA GLU A 83 -4.87 -4.63 12.05
C GLU A 83 -4.74 -3.80 13.34
N ARG A 84 -3.53 -3.74 13.91
CA ARG A 84 -3.26 -2.94 15.11
C ARG A 84 -3.45 -1.46 14.84
N GLU A 85 -2.82 -0.95 13.78
CA GLU A 85 -2.91 0.47 13.41
C GLU A 85 -4.36 0.88 13.12
N LEU A 86 -5.14 0.02 12.46
CA LEU A 86 -6.56 0.26 12.20
C LEU A 86 -7.39 0.33 13.49
N ARG A 87 -7.16 -0.60 14.42
CA ARG A 87 -7.85 -0.59 15.73
C ARG A 87 -7.46 0.62 16.57
N GLU A 88 -6.20 1.02 16.56
CA GLU A 88 -5.70 2.21 17.25
C GLU A 88 -6.37 3.48 16.70
N ARG A 89 -6.51 3.59 15.38
CA ARG A 89 -7.24 4.70 14.73
C ARG A 89 -8.73 4.72 15.07
N ALA A 90 -9.39 3.56 15.08
CA ALA A 90 -10.80 3.45 15.43
C ALA A 90 -11.08 3.74 16.92
N SER A 91 -10.07 3.61 17.78
CA SER A 91 -10.18 3.78 19.24
C SER A 91 -9.81 5.18 19.75
N GLN A 92 -9.31 6.08 18.88
CA GLN A 92 -9.05 7.47 19.23
C GLN A 92 -10.34 8.29 19.07
N PRO A 93 -10.87 8.93 20.14
CA PRO A 93 -12.00 9.84 20.00
C PRO A 93 -11.55 11.08 19.22
N VAL A 94 -12.36 11.46 18.23
CA VAL A 94 -12.20 12.66 17.41
C VAL A 94 -12.34 13.92 18.25
#